data_AF-A0A6P0JVL5-F1
#
_entry.id   AF-A0A6P0JVL5-F1
#
_cell.length_a   1.000
_cell.length_b   1.000
_cell.length_c   1.000
_cell.angle_alpha   90.00
_cell.angle_beta   90.00
_cell.angle_gamma   90.00
#
_symmetry.space_group_name_H-M   'P 1'
#
loop_
_entity.id
_entity.type
_entity.pdbx_description
1 polymer ?
#
loop_
_entity_poly.entity_id
_entity_poly.type
_entity_poly.pdbx_seq_one_letter_code
_entity_poly.pdbx_strand_id
1 'polypeptide(L)' 'QSLGADALQRVYTAGGGAKNSQWTKIRQRRLQVPVVPSAHTEAAYGTARLAQGLGN' A
#
# COMPACT_ATOMS: atom_id res chain seq x y z
N GLN A 1 5.33 5.37 24.07
CA GLN A 1 5.88 6.44 23.22
C GLN A 1 4.92 6.63 22.06
N SER A 2 4.29 7.81 21.93
CA SER A 2 3.48 8.15 20.74
C SER A 2 4.33 8.98 19.80
N LEU A 3 4.88 8.34 18.77
CA LEU A 3 5.38 9.03 17.59
C LEU A 3 4.11 9.57 16.90
N GLY A 4 3.98 10.88 16.67
CA GLY A 4 2.72 11.56 16.31
C GLY A 4 2.04 11.18 14.98
N ALA A 5 2.24 9.95 14.48
CA ALA A 5 1.55 9.40 13.33
C ALA A 5 0.21 8.76 13.73
N ASP A 6 -0.72 8.76 12.78
CA ASP A 6 -1.99 8.05 12.90
C ASP A 6 -1.78 6.53 13.01
N ALA A 7 -2.77 5.84 13.60
CA ALA A 7 -2.76 4.39 13.68
C ALA A 7 -2.79 3.75 12.27
N LEU A 8 -1.88 2.82 12.01
CA LEU A 8 -1.83 2.09 10.74
C LEU A 8 -3.10 1.24 10.56
N GLN A 9 -3.79 1.41 9.43
CA GLN A 9 -5.03 0.65 9.13
C GLN A 9 -4.84 -0.44 8.07
N ARG A 10 -3.94 -0.21 7.09
CA ARG A 10 -3.69 -1.11 5.96
C ARG A 10 -2.34 -0.77 5.32
N VAL A 11 -1.73 -1.76 4.69
CA VAL A 11 -0.55 -1.57 3.83
C VAL A 11 -0.85 -2.03 2.41
N TYR A 12 -0.67 -1.11 1.44
CA TYR A 12 -0.54 -1.47 0.03
C TYR A 12 0.93 -1.74 -0.30
N THR A 13 1.22 -2.78 -1.08
CA THR A 13 2.59 -3.16 -1.44
C THR A 13 2.79 -3.13 -2.95
N ALA A 14 3.93 -2.60 -3.39
CA ALA A 14 4.33 -2.49 -4.79
C ALA A 14 5.69 -3.19 -5.03
N GLY A 15 6.12 -3.27 -6.29
CA GLY A 15 7.39 -3.88 -6.69
C GLY A 15 7.37 -5.42 -6.66
N GLY A 16 8.52 -6.05 -6.96
CA GLY A 16 8.61 -7.51 -7.10
C GLY A 16 8.16 -8.30 -5.87
N GLY A 17 8.44 -7.79 -4.67
CA GLY A 17 8.03 -8.40 -3.41
C GLY A 17 6.50 -8.46 -3.19
N ALA A 18 5.72 -7.62 -3.86
CA ALA A 18 4.26 -7.64 -3.80
C ALA A 18 3.67 -8.93 -4.40
N LYS A 19 4.37 -9.59 -5.32
CA LYS A 19 3.96 -10.84 -5.96
C LYS A 19 4.19 -12.06 -5.06
N ASN A 20 4.92 -11.90 -3.95
CA ASN A 20 5.25 -12.98 -3.04
C ASN A 20 4.17 -13.14 -1.94
N SER A 21 3.36 -14.19 -2.05
CA SER A 21 2.27 -14.46 -1.11
C SER A 21 2.76 -14.81 0.31
N GLN A 22 3.91 -15.48 0.42
CA GLN A 22 4.52 -15.85 1.70
C GLN A 22 5.04 -14.62 2.42
N TRP A 23 5.71 -13.72 1.69
CA TRP A 23 6.18 -12.44 2.21
C TRP A 23 5.03 -11.56 2.69
N THR A 24 3.92 -11.54 1.94
CA THR A 24 2.68 -10.85 2.33
C THR A 24 2.14 -11.40 3.65
N LYS A 25 2.04 -12.74 3.79
CA LYS A 25 1.60 -13.40 5.04
C LYS A 25 2.52 -13.08 6.22
N ILE A 26 3.83 -13.10 6.03
CA ILE A 26 4.82 -12.77 7.07
C ILE A 26 4.60 -11.33 7.55
N ARG A 27 4.50 -10.37 6.63
CA ARG A 27 4.30 -8.95 6.97
C ARG A 27 2.95 -8.70 7.63
N GLN A 28 1.88 -9.32 7.17
CA GLN A 28 0.56 -9.22 7.79
C GLN A 28 0.57 -9.73 9.23
N ARG A 29 1.24 -10.85 9.52
CA ARG A 29 1.40 -11.36 10.90
C ARG A 29 2.17 -10.39 11.80
N ARG A 30 3.19 -9.72 11.26
CA ARG A 30 4.04 -8.79 12.01
C ARG A 30 3.38 -7.43 12.24
N LEU A 31 2.66 -6.91 11.24
CA LEU A 31 2.04 -5.59 11.27
C LEU A 31 0.61 -5.62 11.83
N GLN A 32 -0.01 -6.80 11.89
CA GLN A 32 -1.37 -7.01 12.40
C GLN A 32 -2.47 -6.18 11.70
N VAL A 33 -2.17 -5.71 10.48
CA VAL A 33 -3.11 -5.02 9.59
C VAL A 33 -3.11 -5.70 8.22
N PRO A 34 -4.16 -5.57 7.40
CA PRO A 34 -4.17 -6.12 6.06
C PRO A 34 -2.99 -5.62 5.22
N VAL A 35 -2.29 -6.55 4.57
CA VAL A 35 -1.22 -6.25 3.60
C VAL A 35 -1.68 -6.76 2.24
N VAL A 36 -1.87 -5.87 1.28
CA VAL A 36 -2.46 -6.20 -0.03
C VAL A 36 -1.62 -5.62 -1.16
N PRO A 37 -1.52 -6.29 -2.33
CA PRO A 37 -0.88 -5.69 -3.49
C PRO A 37 -1.63 -4.44 -3.94
N SER A 38 -0.89 -3.41 -4.36
CA SER A 38 -1.52 -2.21 -4.93
C SER A 38 -2.17 -2.56 -6.27
N ALA A 39 -3.39 -2.08 -6.51
CA ALA A 39 -4.08 -2.24 -7.79
C ALA A 39 -3.36 -1.51 -8.94
N HIS A 40 -2.67 -0.41 -8.61
CA HIS A 40 -1.91 0.39 -9.56
C HIS A 40 -0.56 0.77 -8.95
N THR A 41 0.52 0.58 -9.71
CA THR A 41 1.90 0.83 -9.24
C THR A 41 2.65 1.86 -10.07
N GLU A 42 2.15 2.17 -11.27
CA GLU A 42 2.82 3.09 -12.18
C GLU A 42 2.63 4.54 -11.76
N ALA A 43 3.74 5.29 -11.71
CA ALA A 43 3.70 6.73 -11.42
C ALA A 43 2.80 7.47 -12.43
N ALA A 44 2.84 7.10 -13.71
CA ALA A 44 2.00 7.68 -14.75
C ALA A 44 0.49 7.55 -14.46
N TYR A 45 0.06 6.42 -13.87
CA TYR A 45 -1.33 6.26 -13.44
C TYR A 45 -1.70 7.24 -12.33
N GLY A 46 -0.79 7.44 -11.36
CA GLY A 46 -0.94 8.46 -10.33
C GLY A 46 -1.06 9.87 -10.92
N THR A 47 -0.20 10.23 -11.88
CA THR A 47 -0.24 11.52 -12.58
C THR A 47 -1.54 11.72 -13.36
N ALA A 48 -2.01 10.68 -14.05
CA ALA A 48 -3.29 10.74 -14.77
C ALA A 48 -4.46 10.99 -13.81
N ARG A 49 -4.48 10.31 -12.66
CA ARG A 49 -5.49 10.57 -11.61
C ARG A 49 -5.38 11.98 -11.04
N LEU A 50 -4.17 12.48 -10.81
CA LEU A 50 -3.96 13.85 -10.34
C LEU A 50 -4.49 14.87 -11.35
N ALA A 51 -4.20 14.69 -12.64
CA ALA A 51 -4.69 15.57 -13.71
C ALA A 51 -6.22 15.50 -13.87
N GLN A 52 -6.84 14.35 -13.58
CA GLN A 52 -8.29 14.21 -13.47
C GLN A 52 -8.90 14.95 -12.26
N GLY A 53 -8.07 15.55 -11.41
CA GLY A 53 -8.47 16.19 -10.15
C GLY A 53 -8.60 15.21 -8.98
N LEU A 54 -7.90 14.06 -9.05
CA LEU A 54 -8.18 12.86 -8.25
C LEU A 54 -9.69 12.55 -8.27
N GLY A 55 -10.28 12.70 -9.48
CA GLY A 55 -11.64 13.21 -9.71
C GLY A 55 -12.74 12.73 -8.76
N ASN A 56 -13.44 13.69 -8.15
CA ASN A 56 -14.63 13.60 -7.29
C ASN A 56 -14.65 12.45 -6.26
#